data_AF-A0A6G5A4L9-F1
#
_entry.id   AF-A0A6G5A4L9-F1
#
_cell.length_a   1.000
_cell.length_b   1.000
_cell.length_c   1.000
_cell.angle_alpha   90.00
_cell.angle_beta   90.00
_cell.angle_gamma   90.00
#
_symmetry.space_group_name_H-M   'P 1'
#
loop_
_entity.id
_entity.type
_entity.pdbx_description
1 polymer ?
#
loop_
_entity_poly.entity_id
_entity_poly.type
_entity_poly.pdbx_seq_one_letter_code
_entity_poly.pdbx_strand_id
1 'polypeptide(L)'
;MRTSSGVASLILFLACGLTLSAKHSSIQRHQKFCHGPKPRDNCTCYIKGQKQKYPDGKECYVKSSGYNHELDYKEGKCKTGECQYINISHGCKHVDEEQKKRMKLGDQVGCAFTCYNRETKTKEFAYYYEGAPCLHAVGPGNYTKGTCVKAEDKMICHPIKSPTFLLGNM
;
A
#
# COMPACT_ATOMS: atom_id res chain seq x y z
N MET A 1 72.02 -18.41 -39.92
CA MET A 1 71.83 -16.99 -40.28
C MET A 1 70.70 -16.46 -39.42
N ARG A 2 71.01 -15.61 -38.43
CA ARG A 2 70.65 -14.17 -38.32
C ARG A 2 69.13 -13.91 -38.41
N THR A 3 68.43 -13.18 -37.53
CA THR A 3 68.73 -12.36 -36.33
C THR A 3 67.40 -11.76 -35.79
N SER A 4 67.42 -11.32 -34.52
CA SER A 4 66.69 -10.17 -33.93
C SER A 4 65.20 -10.34 -33.58
N SER A 5 64.66 -10.13 -32.37
CA SER A 5 64.92 -9.32 -31.16
C SER A 5 63.85 -8.22 -30.99
N GLY A 6 63.29 -8.14 -29.77
CA GLY A 6 62.54 -7.01 -29.20
C GLY A 6 61.01 -7.12 -29.27
N VAL A 7 60.18 -6.69 -28.30
CA VAL A 7 60.35 -6.10 -26.97
C VAL A 7 59.02 -6.35 -26.21
N ALA A 8 59.11 -6.37 -24.88
CA ALA A 8 58.09 -6.33 -23.83
C ALA A 8 56.68 -5.78 -24.14
N SER A 9 55.66 -6.30 -23.43
CA SER A 9 54.94 -5.51 -22.42
C SER A 9 53.95 -6.34 -21.61
N LEU A 10 54.13 -6.35 -20.29
CA LEU A 10 53.07 -6.59 -19.31
C LEU A 10 51.91 -5.62 -19.58
N ILE A 11 50.69 -6.12 -19.71
CA ILE A 11 49.49 -5.31 -19.47
C ILE A 11 48.59 -6.04 -18.48
N LEU A 12 48.63 -5.52 -17.26
CA LEU A 12 47.60 -5.65 -16.23
C LEU A 12 46.22 -5.33 -16.82
N PHE A 13 45.26 -6.23 -16.64
CA PHE A 13 43.87 -5.83 -16.45
C PHE A 13 43.30 -6.53 -15.20
N LEU A 14 43.87 -6.13 -14.06
CA LEU A 14 43.13 -6.02 -12.81
C LEU A 14 42.05 -4.94 -13.01
N ALA A 15 40.81 -5.29 -12.67
CA ALA A 15 39.64 -4.42 -12.45
C ALA A 15 38.46 -4.67 -13.41
N CYS A 16 37.92 -5.89 -13.43
CA CYS A 16 36.50 -6.06 -13.76
C CYS A 16 35.65 -5.80 -12.50
N GLY A 17 35.43 -4.51 -12.24
CA GLY A 17 34.18 -3.94 -11.71
C GLY A 17 33.47 -4.64 -10.55
N LEU A 18 34.06 -4.60 -9.35
CA LEU A 18 33.30 -4.61 -8.10
C LEU A 18 32.51 -3.30 -7.98
N THR A 19 31.31 -3.19 -8.59
CA THR A 19 30.42 -2.03 -8.35
C THR A 19 29.01 -2.41 -7.89
N LEU A 20 28.73 -3.68 -7.59
CA LEU A 20 27.40 -4.09 -7.09
C LEU A 20 27.21 -4.01 -5.56
N SER A 21 28.23 -3.68 -4.77
CA SER A 21 28.14 -3.78 -3.29
C SER A 21 27.69 -2.49 -2.57
N ALA A 22 27.80 -1.32 -3.22
CA ALA A 22 27.51 -0.04 -2.54
C ALA A 22 26.00 0.24 -2.35
N LYS A 23 25.13 -0.20 -3.28
CA LYS A 23 23.68 0.05 -3.19
C LYS A 23 23.02 -0.75 -2.06
N HIS A 24 23.42 -2.00 -1.85
CA HIS A 24 22.83 -2.86 -0.83
C HIS A 24 23.21 -2.44 0.60
N SER A 25 24.48 -2.04 0.80
CA SER A 25 25.00 -1.52 2.08
C SER A 25 24.32 -0.22 2.53
N SER A 26 24.08 0.71 1.60
CA SER A 26 23.46 2.01 1.89
C SER A 26 21.99 1.87 2.31
N ILE A 27 21.23 0.99 1.66
CA ILE A 27 19.80 0.77 1.96
C ILE A 27 19.61 0.11 3.33
N GLN A 28 20.45 -0.87 3.70
CA GLN A 28 20.38 -1.51 5.02
C GLN A 28 20.77 -0.57 6.16
N ARG A 29 21.77 0.31 5.97
CA ARG A 29 22.10 1.31 7.00
C ARG A 29 20.99 2.35 7.18
N HIS A 30 20.38 2.84 6.11
CA HIS A 30 19.29 3.83 6.21
C HIS A 30 18.14 3.36 7.11
N GLN A 31 17.74 2.09 7.03
CA GLN A 31 16.65 1.57 7.85
C GLN A 31 16.98 1.47 9.34
N LYS A 32 18.25 1.27 9.71
CA LYS A 32 18.66 1.07 11.11
C LYS A 32 18.78 2.38 11.92
N PHE A 33 18.84 3.53 11.24
CA PHE A 33 19.07 4.83 11.87
C PHE A 33 17.95 5.87 11.64
N CYS A 34 16.87 5.52 10.93
CA CYS A 34 15.70 6.36 10.80
C CYS A 34 14.91 6.42 12.12
N HIS A 35 14.84 7.60 12.73
CA HIS A 35 14.07 7.84 13.95
C HIS A 35 12.74 8.50 13.59
N GLY A 36 11.71 7.67 13.41
CA GLY A 36 10.31 8.10 13.21
C GLY A 36 10.07 9.08 12.05
N PRO A 37 8.81 9.41 11.75
CA PRO A 37 7.64 8.52 11.86
C PRO A 37 7.86 7.21 11.09
N LYS A 38 7.07 6.17 11.37
CA LYS A 38 7.22 4.89 10.63
C LYS A 38 6.87 5.14 9.16
N PRO A 39 7.44 4.36 8.21
CA PRO A 39 7.11 4.47 6.79
C PRO A 39 5.61 4.37 6.52
N ARG A 40 4.92 3.59 7.36
CA ARG A 40 3.46 3.43 7.38
C ARG A 40 2.73 4.78 7.43
N ASP A 41 3.26 5.72 8.19
CA ASP A 41 2.60 6.98 8.53
C ASP A 41 3.07 8.14 7.64
N ASN A 42 4.31 8.05 7.11
CA ASN A 42 4.93 9.08 6.28
C ASN A 42 6.16 8.51 5.56
N CYS A 43 6.44 9.00 4.34
CA CYS A 43 7.59 8.61 3.53
C CYS A 43 8.88 9.40 3.85
N THR A 44 8.94 10.03 5.00
CA THR A 44 10.12 10.74 5.52
C THR A 44 10.51 10.23 6.90
N CYS A 45 11.80 10.34 7.22
CA CYS A 45 12.36 9.95 8.51
C CYS A 45 13.41 10.97 8.98
N TYR A 46 13.94 10.83 10.19
CA TYR A 46 15.06 11.66 10.66
C TYR A 46 16.31 10.83 10.93
N ILE A 47 17.47 11.27 10.42
CA ILE A 47 18.79 10.71 10.70
C ILE A 47 19.66 11.82 11.29
N LYS A 48 20.10 11.66 12.54
CA LYS A 48 20.88 12.69 13.28
C LYS A 48 20.22 14.09 13.22
N GLY A 49 18.90 14.14 13.38
CA GLY A 49 18.12 15.39 13.34
C GLY A 49 17.84 15.94 11.93
N GLN A 50 18.41 15.36 10.87
CA GLN A 50 18.15 15.80 9.50
C GLN A 50 17.01 14.99 8.88
N LYS A 51 16.06 15.69 8.24
CA LYS A 51 14.95 15.07 7.52
C LYS A 51 15.47 14.35 6.27
N GLN A 52 15.17 13.07 6.18
CA GLN A 52 15.52 12.16 5.10
C GLN A 52 14.26 11.53 4.51
N LYS A 53 14.40 10.87 3.36
CA LYS A 53 13.31 10.15 2.68
C LYS A 53 13.48 8.65 2.89
N TYR A 54 12.38 7.93 3.11
CA TYR A 54 12.42 6.48 3.00
C TYR A 54 12.73 6.09 1.54
N PRO A 55 13.38 4.93 1.31
CA PRO A 55 13.64 4.45 -0.04
C PRO A 55 12.35 4.31 -0.85
N ASP A 56 12.45 4.60 -2.15
CA ASP A 56 11.35 4.35 -3.07
C ASP A 56 10.92 2.87 -3.01
N GLY A 57 9.61 2.63 -3.06
CA GLY A 57 9.03 1.29 -2.91
C GLY A 57 8.81 0.83 -1.47
N LYS A 58 9.17 1.61 -0.45
CA LYS A 58 8.81 1.30 0.95
C LYS A 58 7.29 1.42 1.13
N GLU A 59 6.68 0.50 1.87
CA GLU A 59 5.24 0.51 2.18
C GLU A 59 4.85 1.69 3.07
N CYS A 60 3.71 2.30 2.74
CA CYS A 60 3.14 3.43 3.45
C CYS A 60 1.59 3.40 3.35
N TYR A 61 0.90 4.27 4.09
CA TYR A 61 -0.54 4.48 3.97
C TYR A 61 -0.84 5.93 3.61
N VAL A 62 -1.80 6.14 2.71
CA VAL A 62 -2.21 7.46 2.22
C VAL A 62 -3.72 7.56 2.22
N LYS A 63 -4.25 8.75 2.53
CA LYS A 63 -5.69 9.01 2.40
C LYS A 63 -6.07 9.06 0.92
N SER A 64 -6.95 8.16 0.49
CA SER A 64 -7.42 8.08 -0.89
C SER A 64 -8.77 7.38 -0.94
N SER A 65 -9.65 7.80 -1.84
CA SER A 65 -10.91 7.08 -2.11
C SER A 65 -10.66 5.69 -2.69
N GLY A 66 -9.54 5.50 -3.41
CA GLY A 66 -9.06 4.20 -3.89
C GLY A 66 -10.12 3.30 -4.55
N TYR A 67 -9.95 2.00 -4.35
CA TYR A 67 -10.77 0.94 -4.97
C TYR A 67 -12.19 0.79 -4.40
N ASN A 68 -12.46 1.33 -3.21
CA ASN A 68 -13.77 1.23 -2.54
C ASN A 68 -14.56 2.55 -2.55
N HIS A 69 -14.01 3.59 -3.18
CA HIS A 69 -14.60 4.93 -3.29
C HIS A 69 -14.91 5.63 -1.95
N GLU A 70 -14.33 5.15 -0.86
CA GLU A 70 -14.50 5.71 0.49
C GLU A 70 -13.18 6.35 0.92
N LEU A 71 -13.22 7.60 1.37
CA LEU A 71 -12.01 8.33 1.75
C LEU A 71 -11.45 7.79 3.09
N ASP A 72 -10.50 6.87 2.99
CA ASP A 72 -9.82 6.28 4.14
C ASP A 72 -8.31 6.09 3.87
N TYR A 73 -7.60 5.45 4.80
CA TYR A 73 -6.19 5.09 4.60
C TYR A 73 -6.05 3.83 3.73
N LYS A 74 -5.47 4.03 2.53
CA LYS A 74 -5.09 2.97 1.60
C LYS A 74 -3.60 2.70 1.62
N GLU A 75 -3.22 1.48 1.27
CA GLU A 75 -1.83 1.13 1.06
C GLU A 75 -1.24 1.88 -0.14
N GLY A 76 0.02 2.26 0.03
CA GLY A 76 0.81 2.96 -0.97
C GLY A 76 2.28 2.55 -0.93
N LYS A 77 3.06 3.18 -1.79
CA LYS A 77 4.52 3.08 -1.81
C LYS A 77 5.14 4.46 -1.78
N CYS A 78 6.23 4.59 -1.05
CA CYS A 78 7.02 5.80 -1.06
C CYS A 78 7.60 6.02 -2.46
N LYS A 79 7.47 7.25 -2.96
CA LYS A 79 8.15 7.73 -4.14
C LYS A 79 8.58 9.17 -3.91
N THR A 80 9.88 9.43 -4.01
CA THR A 80 10.46 10.77 -3.81
C THR A 80 10.09 11.43 -2.47
N GLY A 81 9.83 10.64 -1.44
CA GLY A 81 9.48 11.12 -0.08
C GLY A 81 7.98 11.32 0.17
N GLU A 82 7.12 10.94 -0.77
CA GLU A 82 5.66 11.00 -0.64
C GLU A 82 5.05 9.60 -0.73
N CYS A 83 3.94 9.36 -0.04
CA CYS A 83 3.22 8.11 -0.12
C CYS A 83 2.25 8.13 -1.31
N GLN A 84 2.53 7.34 -2.34
CA GLN A 84 1.67 7.23 -3.50
C GLN A 84 0.77 6.01 -3.39
N TYR A 85 -0.53 6.21 -3.56
CA TYR A 85 -1.53 5.14 -3.59
C TYR A 85 -1.18 4.12 -4.68
N ILE A 86 -1.24 2.83 -4.36
CA ILE A 86 -1.14 1.76 -5.36
C ILE A 86 -2.54 1.37 -5.81
N ASN A 87 -2.82 1.52 -7.10
CA ASN A 87 -4.03 0.95 -7.67
C ASN A 87 -3.92 -0.58 -7.71
N ILE A 88 -4.94 -1.26 -7.20
CA ILE A 88 -5.04 -2.73 -7.20
C ILE A 88 -6.20 -3.13 -8.09
N SER A 89 -6.07 -4.24 -8.81
CA SER A 89 -7.10 -4.70 -9.75
C SER A 89 -8.26 -5.39 -9.04
N HIS A 90 -9.45 -5.29 -9.63
CA HIS A 90 -10.59 -6.09 -9.20
C HIS A 90 -10.29 -7.58 -9.45
N GLY A 91 -10.55 -8.43 -8.45
CA GLY A 91 -10.08 -9.81 -8.41
C GLY A 91 -10.70 -10.60 -7.25
N CYS A 92 -9.91 -11.37 -6.53
CA CYS A 92 -10.36 -12.21 -5.40
C CYS A 92 -11.39 -13.28 -5.77
N LYS A 93 -11.35 -13.81 -7.00
CA LYS A 93 -12.25 -14.88 -7.49
C LYS A 93 -12.22 -16.16 -6.63
N HIS A 94 -11.15 -16.36 -5.87
CA HIS A 94 -10.97 -17.50 -4.97
C HIS A 94 -11.68 -17.33 -3.62
N VAL A 95 -12.32 -16.18 -3.37
CA VAL A 95 -13.10 -15.90 -2.17
C VAL A 95 -14.58 -16.04 -2.51
N ASP A 96 -15.18 -17.15 -2.08
CA ASP A 96 -16.61 -17.43 -2.31
C ASP A 96 -17.52 -16.66 -1.33
N GLU A 97 -18.84 -16.67 -1.60
CA GLU A 97 -19.83 -15.94 -0.78
C GLU A 97 -19.91 -16.42 0.67
N GLU A 98 -19.72 -17.71 0.92
CA GLU A 98 -19.73 -18.28 2.28
C GLU A 98 -18.47 -17.87 3.06
N GLN A 99 -17.33 -17.73 2.40
CA GLN A 99 -16.13 -17.11 2.95
C GLN A 99 -16.38 -15.64 3.26
N LYS A 100 -17.00 -14.87 2.36
CA LYS A 100 -17.33 -13.45 2.60
C LYS A 100 -18.21 -13.25 3.84
N LYS A 101 -19.24 -14.08 4.02
CA LYS A 101 -20.13 -14.02 5.20
C LYS A 101 -19.43 -14.32 6.52
N ARG A 102 -18.32 -15.07 6.49
CA ARG A 102 -17.51 -15.38 7.69
C ARG A 102 -16.47 -14.30 8.00
N MET A 103 -16.25 -13.32 7.11
CA MET A 103 -15.34 -12.21 7.37
C MET A 103 -15.92 -11.31 8.46
N LYS A 104 -15.06 -10.72 9.28
CA LYS A 104 -15.50 -9.72 10.27
C LYS A 104 -15.79 -8.41 9.54
N LEU A 105 -17.07 -8.15 9.29
CA LEU A 105 -17.53 -7.00 8.50
C LEU A 105 -17.65 -5.70 9.32
N GLY A 106 -17.87 -5.81 10.64
CA GLY A 106 -18.25 -4.66 11.48
C GLY A 106 -17.22 -3.52 11.60
N ASP A 107 -15.94 -3.82 11.35
CA ASP A 107 -14.84 -2.84 11.42
C ASP A 107 -14.31 -2.44 10.03
N GLN A 108 -14.96 -2.92 8.97
CA GLN A 108 -14.51 -2.67 7.60
C GLN A 108 -15.01 -1.32 7.10
N VAL A 109 -14.07 -0.48 6.64
CA VAL A 109 -14.40 0.77 5.96
C VAL A 109 -14.77 0.48 4.50
N GLY A 110 -15.94 0.94 4.10
CA GLY A 110 -16.52 0.71 2.79
C GLY A 110 -16.94 -0.74 2.51
N CYS A 111 -17.21 -1.03 1.24
CA CYS A 111 -17.82 -2.29 0.80
C CYS A 111 -16.90 -3.20 -0.02
N ALA A 112 -15.60 -2.92 0.02
CA ALA A 112 -14.61 -3.76 -0.64
C ALA A 112 -13.61 -4.32 0.37
N PHE A 113 -13.14 -5.52 0.08
CA PHE A 113 -12.04 -6.18 0.79
C PHE A 113 -10.88 -6.42 -0.16
N THR A 114 -9.73 -6.74 0.43
CA THR A 114 -8.54 -7.09 -0.33
C THR A 114 -8.10 -8.51 -0.04
N CYS A 115 -7.57 -9.19 -1.05
CA CYS A 115 -6.97 -10.51 -0.92
C CYS A 115 -5.62 -10.53 -1.65
N TYR A 116 -4.87 -11.62 -1.48
CA TYR A 116 -3.74 -11.93 -2.33
C TYR A 116 -4.13 -13.00 -3.33
N ASN A 117 -3.90 -12.74 -4.61
CA ASN A 117 -4.00 -13.75 -5.65
C ASN A 117 -3.02 -14.88 -5.34
N ARG A 118 -3.50 -16.14 -5.37
CA ARG A 118 -2.68 -17.29 -4.96
C ARG A 118 -1.57 -17.60 -5.96
N GLU A 119 -1.77 -17.31 -7.24
CA GLU A 119 -0.85 -17.59 -8.33
C GLU A 119 0.16 -16.47 -8.49
N THR A 120 -0.32 -15.24 -8.70
CA THR A 120 0.54 -14.09 -9.00
C THR A 120 1.12 -13.43 -7.75
N LYS A 121 0.60 -13.76 -6.55
CA LYS A 121 0.93 -13.11 -5.28
C LYS A 121 0.67 -11.60 -5.27
N THR A 122 -0.12 -11.09 -6.21
CA THR A 122 -0.50 -9.68 -6.27
C THR A 122 -1.70 -9.42 -5.38
N LYS A 123 -1.75 -8.22 -4.81
CA LYS A 123 -2.92 -7.77 -4.06
C LYS A 123 -4.04 -7.39 -5.03
N GLU A 124 -5.23 -7.86 -4.74
CA GLU A 124 -6.46 -7.60 -5.50
C GLU A 124 -7.56 -7.12 -4.56
N PHE A 125 -8.64 -6.57 -5.10
CA PHE A 125 -9.84 -6.24 -4.34
C PHE A 125 -11.10 -6.89 -4.92
N ALA A 126 -12.11 -7.06 -4.09
CA ALA A 126 -13.46 -7.40 -4.51
C ALA A 126 -14.49 -6.78 -3.57
N TYR A 127 -15.75 -6.83 -3.97
CA TYR A 127 -16.85 -6.34 -3.17
C TYR A 127 -17.47 -7.42 -2.28
N TYR A 128 -17.92 -7.00 -1.11
CA TYR A 128 -18.87 -7.78 -0.30
C TYR A 128 -20.24 -7.85 -0.98
N TYR A 129 -21.10 -8.74 -0.49
CA TYR A 129 -22.47 -8.88 -0.99
C TYR A 129 -23.36 -7.70 -0.61
N GLU A 130 -24.44 -7.50 -1.35
CA GLU A 130 -25.45 -6.49 -1.06
C GLU A 130 -26.08 -6.71 0.33
N GLY A 131 -26.21 -5.65 1.11
CA GLY A 131 -26.71 -5.69 2.49
C GLY A 131 -25.65 -6.02 3.54
N ALA A 132 -24.39 -6.30 3.15
CA ALA A 132 -23.30 -6.43 4.11
C ALA A 132 -23.14 -5.14 4.95
N PRO A 133 -22.95 -5.22 6.28
CA PRO A 133 -22.69 -4.05 7.10
C PRO A 133 -21.33 -3.45 6.77
N CYS A 134 -21.22 -2.13 6.81
CA CYS A 134 -20.00 -1.38 6.52
C CYS A 134 -19.86 -0.13 7.38
N LEU A 135 -18.65 0.41 7.46
CA LEU A 135 -18.37 1.74 8.01
C LEU A 135 -18.24 2.75 6.87
N HIS A 136 -19.15 3.72 6.81
CA HIS A 136 -19.14 4.83 5.85
C HIS A 136 -18.29 5.98 6.39
N ALA A 137 -17.32 6.45 5.61
CA ALA A 137 -16.41 7.51 6.03
C ALA A 137 -17.06 8.89 5.86
N VAL A 138 -17.37 9.56 6.97
CA VAL A 138 -17.92 10.93 6.98
C VAL A 138 -16.84 11.99 7.21
N GLY A 139 -15.61 11.55 7.49
CA GLY A 139 -14.43 12.39 7.62
C GLY A 139 -13.23 11.58 8.09
N PRO A 140 -12.02 12.18 8.17
CA PRO A 140 -10.83 11.47 8.59
C PRO A 140 -10.96 10.85 9.99
N GLY A 141 -11.00 9.52 10.07
CA GLY A 141 -11.15 8.79 11.32
C GLY A 141 -12.56 8.81 11.91
N ASN A 142 -13.53 9.43 11.23
CA ASN A 142 -14.94 9.49 11.65
C ASN A 142 -15.78 8.61 10.73
N TYR A 143 -16.49 7.66 11.33
CA TYR A 143 -17.27 6.66 10.60
C TYR A 143 -18.70 6.57 11.12
N THR A 144 -19.63 6.29 10.23
CA THR A 144 -21.02 5.97 10.56
C THR A 144 -21.34 4.55 10.09
N LYS A 145 -22.31 3.90 10.74
CA LYS A 145 -22.76 2.57 10.30
C LYS A 145 -23.53 2.71 8.98
N GLY A 146 -23.28 1.78 8.08
CA GLY A 146 -23.92 1.71 6.77
C GLY A 146 -24.18 0.28 6.31
N THR A 147 -24.74 0.17 5.12
CA THR A 147 -24.91 -1.09 4.41
C THR A 147 -24.41 -0.98 2.97
N CYS A 148 -23.90 -2.09 2.44
CA CYS A 148 -23.45 -2.16 1.07
C CYS A 148 -24.63 -2.19 0.11
N VAL A 149 -24.69 -1.21 -0.79
CA VAL A 149 -25.71 -1.08 -1.82
C VAL A 149 -25.04 -1.12 -3.19
N LYS A 150 -25.66 -1.83 -4.13
CA LYS A 150 -25.16 -1.91 -5.50
C LYS A 150 -25.31 -0.57 -6.20
N ALA A 151 -24.22 -0.07 -6.78
CA ALA A 151 -24.21 1.10 -7.64
C ALA A 151 -23.38 0.75 -8.89
N GLU A 152 -24.06 0.62 -10.03
CA GLU A 152 -23.46 0.16 -11.30
C GLU A 152 -22.77 -1.22 -11.14
N ASP A 153 -21.46 -1.28 -11.33
CA ASP A 153 -20.60 -2.46 -11.20
C ASP A 153 -19.91 -2.55 -9.81
N LYS A 154 -20.34 -1.72 -8.85
CA LYS A 154 -19.69 -1.53 -7.55
C LYS A 154 -20.63 -1.75 -6.38
N MET A 155 -20.04 -1.91 -5.20
CA MET A 155 -20.75 -1.79 -3.93
C MET A 155 -20.26 -0.55 -3.19
N ILE A 156 -21.19 0.30 -2.79
CA ILE A 156 -20.93 1.54 -2.07
C ILE A 156 -21.56 1.45 -0.68
N CYS A 157 -20.87 1.97 0.34
CA CYS A 157 -21.42 1.98 1.69
C CYS A 157 -22.43 3.13 1.80
N HIS A 158 -23.70 2.78 1.96
CA HIS A 158 -24.75 3.76 2.19
C HIS A 158 -24.98 3.93 3.70
N PRO A 159 -24.86 5.14 4.27
CA PRO A 159 -25.06 5.33 5.70
C PRO A 159 -26.50 5.01 6.08
N ILE A 160 -26.68 4.28 7.18
CA ILE A 160 -28.01 4.10 7.77
C ILE A 160 -28.35 5.43 8.43
N LYS A 161 -29.41 6.09 7.94
CA LYS A 161 -29.97 7.23 8.66
C LYS A 161 -30.41 6.71 10.02
N SER A 162 -29.77 7.14 11.10
CA SER A 162 -30.30 6.91 12.45
C SER A 162 -31.77 7.29 12.44
N PRO A 163 -32.69 6.50 13.03
CA PRO A 163 -34.07 6.92 13.14
C PRO A 163 -34.06 8.29 13.82
N THR A 164 -34.53 9.30 13.10
CA THR A 164 -34.84 10.59 13.69
C THR A 164 -35.85 10.26 14.78
N PHE A 165 -35.42 10.26 16.04
CA PHE A 165 -36.33 10.34 17.16
C PHE A 165 -37.11 11.63 16.93
N LEU A 166 -38.30 11.50 16.37
CA LEU A 166 -39.31 12.52 16.47
C LEU A 166 -39.49 12.70 17.98
N LEU A 167 -38.84 13.73 18.53
CA LEU A 167 -39.20 14.29 19.82
C LEU A 167 -40.67 14.69 19.67
N GLY A 168 -41.55 13.76 20.00
CA GLY A 168 -42.93 14.06 20.28
C GLY A 168 -42.91 15.03 21.44
N ASN A 169 -43.33 16.27 21.17
CA ASN A 169 -43.70 17.21 22.20
C ASN A 169 -44.79 16.55 23.05
N MET A 170 -44.48 16.23 24.30
CA MET A 170 -45.45 16.08 25.37
C MET A 170 -45.32 17.29 26.29
#